data_AF-A0A7X5WUX1-F1
#
_entry.id   AF-A0A7X5WUX1-F1
#
_cell.length_a   1.000
_cell.length_b   1.000
_cell.length_c   1.000
_cell.angle_alpha   90.00
_cell.angle_beta   90.00
_cell.angle_gamma   90.00
#
_symmetry.space_group_name_H-M   'P 1'
#
loop_
_entity.id
_entity.type
_entity.pdbx_description
1 polymer ?
#
loop_
_entity_poly.entity_id
_entity_poly.type
_entity_poly.pdbx_seq_one_letter_code
_entity_poly.pdbx_strand_id
1 'polypeptide(L)'
;MDLSGRYLTPGLVDAHVHFSQTGWIDGRPDGLSAPEIYPYIETARYNRDHPERWHRSYLCSGITAVFDVGGHPWTTGLPAAAESDPNAVHVRAAGPLITHATRTALMADDELYTFLPMDTPEEVSASVAKLTEMGSTAAKVWYLRPPAERRKELDERLQQVGEEAGAAGLDLIVHATSL
;
A
#
# COMPACT_ATOMS: atom_id res chain seq x y z
N MET A 1 6.69 37.61 4.27
CA MET A 1 7.30 37.13 3.01
C MET A 1 6.66 37.91 1.86
N ASP A 2 7.45 38.42 0.91
CA ASP A 2 6.93 39.08 -0.30
C ASP A 2 6.70 38.02 -1.40
N LEU A 3 5.49 38.02 -1.97
CA LEU A 3 5.03 37.06 -2.99
C LEU A 3 4.81 37.71 -4.36
N SER A 4 5.22 38.96 -4.54
CA SER A 4 5.05 39.70 -5.80
C SER A 4 5.66 38.93 -6.99
N GLY A 5 4.85 38.72 -8.03
CA GLY A 5 5.26 37.97 -9.23
C GLY A 5 5.36 36.45 -9.06
N ARG A 6 4.85 35.88 -7.96
CA ARG A 6 4.83 34.43 -7.69
C ARG A 6 3.41 33.89 -7.58
N TYR A 7 3.27 32.58 -7.68
CA TYR A 7 2.02 31.87 -7.41
C TYR A 7 2.10 31.17 -6.04
N LEU A 8 0.96 31.16 -5.34
CA LEU A 8 0.77 30.36 -4.14
C LEU A 8 -0.12 29.17 -4.51
N THR A 9 0.29 27.98 -4.12
CA THR A 9 -0.49 26.75 -4.31
C THR A 9 -0.69 26.07 -2.96
N PRO A 10 -1.73 25.23 -2.82
CA PRO A 10 -1.74 24.21 -1.77
C PRO A 10 -0.52 23.30 -1.89
N GLY A 11 -0.19 22.60 -0.81
CA GLY A 11 0.72 21.46 -0.91
C GLY A 11 0.13 20.37 -1.79
N LEU A 12 0.98 19.70 -2.57
CA LEU A 12 0.54 18.64 -3.48
C LEU A 12 0.20 17.37 -2.70
N VAL A 13 -0.76 16.61 -3.22
CA VAL A 13 -1.14 15.29 -2.68
C VAL A 13 -0.87 14.23 -3.72
N ASP A 14 -0.05 13.24 -3.37
CA ASP A 14 0.15 12.04 -4.19
C ASP A 14 -0.70 10.88 -3.65
N ALA A 15 -1.73 10.49 -4.41
CA ALA A 15 -2.70 9.51 -3.98
C ALA A 15 -2.28 8.05 -4.23
N HIS A 16 -1.06 7.78 -4.73
CA HIS A 16 -0.63 6.42 -5.03
C HIS A 16 0.89 6.25 -4.90
N VAL A 17 1.35 6.03 -3.67
CA VAL A 17 2.76 5.72 -3.38
C VAL A 17 2.90 4.35 -2.72
N HIS A 18 4.16 3.92 -2.53
CA HIS A 18 4.50 2.65 -1.87
C HIS A 18 5.79 2.83 -1.05
N PHE A 19 5.69 2.99 0.28
CA PHE A 19 6.88 3.15 1.15
C PHE A 19 7.72 1.88 1.24
N SER A 20 7.08 0.73 1.05
CA SER A 20 7.73 -0.59 1.05
C SER A 20 8.56 -0.88 -0.21
N GLN A 21 8.46 -0.05 -1.24
CA GLN A 21 9.08 -0.26 -2.55
C GLN A 21 10.14 0.81 -2.85
N THR A 22 11.09 0.48 -3.72
CA THR A 22 12.15 1.40 -4.15
C THR A 22 11.84 2.09 -5.49
N GLY A 23 10.85 1.59 -6.24
CA GLY A 23 10.62 1.96 -7.63
C GLY A 23 11.62 1.33 -8.60
N TRP A 24 12.46 0.39 -8.13
CA TRP A 24 13.48 -0.29 -8.93
C TRP A 24 13.47 -1.81 -8.70
N ILE A 25 14.34 -2.53 -9.42
CA ILE A 25 14.34 -4.00 -9.46
C ILE A 25 14.67 -4.65 -8.11
N ASP A 26 15.38 -3.94 -7.23
CA ASP A 26 15.73 -4.38 -5.88
C ASP A 26 14.54 -4.47 -4.91
N GLY A 27 13.43 -3.78 -5.22
CA GLY A 27 12.14 -3.93 -4.53
C GLY A 27 11.19 -4.95 -5.18
N ARG A 28 11.59 -5.55 -6.31
CA ARG A 28 10.73 -6.36 -7.19
C ARG A 28 11.33 -7.74 -7.48
N PRO A 29 11.48 -8.62 -6.46
CA PRO A 29 11.96 -9.99 -6.63
C PRO A 29 11.05 -10.84 -7.53
N ASP A 30 9.80 -10.41 -7.72
CA ASP A 30 8.81 -11.00 -8.62
C ASP A 30 9.04 -10.63 -10.10
N GLY A 31 9.84 -9.60 -10.39
CA GLY A 31 10.21 -9.18 -11.74
C GLY A 31 11.52 -9.81 -12.23
N LEU A 32 12.55 -9.82 -11.37
CA LEU A 32 13.83 -10.50 -11.61
C LEU A 32 14.36 -11.05 -10.28
N SER A 33 14.57 -12.36 -10.20
CA SER A 33 15.20 -12.98 -9.05
C SER A 33 16.73 -13.02 -9.24
N ALA A 34 17.45 -12.16 -8.50
CA ALA A 34 18.92 -12.10 -8.50
C ALA A 34 19.44 -11.78 -7.07
N PRO A 35 19.22 -12.68 -6.09
CA PRO A 35 19.44 -12.38 -4.67
C PRO A 35 20.91 -12.09 -4.30
N GLU A 36 21.86 -12.55 -5.12
CA GLU A 36 23.29 -12.23 -4.94
C GLU A 36 23.64 -10.77 -5.25
N ILE A 37 22.80 -10.09 -6.04
CA ILE A 37 23.00 -8.69 -6.46
C ILE A 37 21.97 -7.78 -5.79
N TYR A 38 20.73 -8.24 -5.68
CA TYR A 38 19.59 -7.52 -5.12
C TYR A 38 18.93 -8.34 -4.00
N PRO A 39 19.46 -8.28 -2.77
CA PRO A 39 18.91 -9.02 -1.63
C PRO A 39 17.61 -8.35 -1.13
N TYR A 40 16.48 -8.69 -1.75
CA TYR A 40 15.18 -8.05 -1.49
C TYR A 40 14.83 -7.92 0.01
N ILE A 41 15.12 -8.94 0.83
CA ILE A 41 14.82 -8.90 2.26
C ILE A 41 15.57 -7.77 2.97
N GLU A 42 16.84 -7.56 2.61
CA GLU A 42 17.65 -6.48 3.16
C GLU A 42 17.09 -5.12 2.71
N THR A 43 16.75 -4.99 1.42
CA THR A 43 16.11 -3.78 0.89
C THR A 43 14.77 -3.47 1.57
N ALA A 44 13.92 -4.49 1.78
CA ALA A 44 12.61 -4.33 2.41
C ALA A 44 12.73 -3.93 3.89
N ARG A 45 13.68 -4.53 4.64
CA ARG A 45 13.97 -4.13 6.03
C ARG A 45 14.60 -2.74 6.10
N TYR A 46 15.49 -2.41 5.17
CA TYR A 46 16.05 -1.06 5.09
C TYR A 46 14.97 -0.02 4.88
N ASN A 47 13.98 -0.26 4.00
CA ASN A 47 12.85 0.67 3.81
C ASN A 47 11.98 0.82 5.07
N ARG A 48 11.77 -0.26 5.83
CA ARG A 48 11.07 -0.21 7.13
C ARG A 48 11.81 0.63 8.15
N ASP A 49 13.13 0.46 8.22
CA ASP A 49 13.98 1.10 9.23
C ASP A 49 14.34 2.54 8.83
N HIS A 50 14.23 2.90 7.54
CA HIS A 50 14.59 4.20 6.97
C HIS A 50 13.51 4.85 6.08
N PRO A 51 12.25 5.03 6.56
CA PRO A 51 11.18 5.63 5.76
C PRO A 51 11.37 7.15 5.51
N GLU A 52 12.22 7.83 6.28
CA GLU A 52 12.48 9.28 6.21
C GLU A 52 12.97 9.76 4.84
N ARG A 53 13.64 8.88 4.08
CA ARG A 53 14.08 9.18 2.71
C ARG A 53 12.91 9.59 1.81
N TRP A 54 11.75 8.96 1.99
CA TRP A 54 10.56 9.20 1.17
C TRP A 54 9.91 10.51 1.56
N HIS A 55 9.69 10.72 2.87
CA HIS A 55 9.17 11.98 3.40
C HIS A 55 9.99 13.19 2.94
N ARG A 56 11.32 13.13 3.04
CA ARG A 56 12.21 14.20 2.58
C ARG A 56 12.05 14.47 1.08
N SER A 57 12.01 13.41 0.28
CA SER A 57 11.87 13.51 -1.18
C SER A 57 10.55 14.20 -1.55
N TYR A 58 9.45 13.78 -0.93
CA TYR A 58 8.12 14.36 -1.16
C TYR A 58 8.05 15.84 -0.77
N LEU A 59 8.49 16.22 0.43
CA LEU A 59 8.48 17.61 0.89
C LEU A 59 9.35 18.51 0.00
N CYS A 60 10.54 18.05 -0.40
CA CYS A 60 11.41 18.79 -1.32
C CYS A 60 10.81 18.97 -2.72
N SER A 61 9.83 18.15 -3.10
CA SER A 61 9.07 18.26 -4.36
C SER A 61 7.73 18.98 -4.21
N GLY A 62 7.41 19.51 -3.03
CA GLY A 62 6.16 20.23 -2.76
C GLY A 62 4.96 19.32 -2.46
N ILE A 63 5.18 18.01 -2.31
CA ILE A 63 4.17 17.05 -1.83
C ILE A 63 4.12 17.12 -0.31
N THR A 64 2.95 17.37 0.24
CA THR A 64 2.72 17.50 1.70
C THR A 64 1.86 16.39 2.27
N ALA A 65 1.17 15.62 1.42
CA ALA A 65 0.39 14.47 1.84
C ALA A 65 0.49 13.35 0.81
N VAL A 66 0.44 12.10 1.28
CA VAL A 66 0.52 10.91 0.43
C VAL A 66 -0.45 9.82 0.88
N PHE A 67 -0.86 8.97 -0.06
CA PHE A 67 -1.56 7.73 0.21
C PHE A 67 -0.69 6.54 -0.19
N ASP A 68 -0.14 5.82 0.79
CA ASP A 68 0.46 4.50 0.57
C ASP A 68 -0.66 3.48 0.38
N VAL A 69 -0.90 3.10 -0.87
CA VAL A 69 -2.01 2.22 -1.24
C VAL A 69 -1.60 0.76 -1.37
N GLY A 70 -0.42 0.38 -0.87
CA GLY A 70 0.00 -1.01 -0.83
C GLY A 70 1.41 -1.17 -0.29
N GLY A 71 1.56 -1.91 0.80
CA GLY A 71 2.86 -2.20 1.37
C GLY A 71 2.86 -3.30 2.41
N HIS A 72 3.96 -3.39 3.16
CA HIS A 72 4.10 -4.31 4.28
C HIS A 72 3.33 -3.80 5.51
N PRO A 73 3.01 -4.67 6.48
CA PRO A 73 2.27 -4.29 7.70
C PRO A 73 2.79 -3.03 8.40
N TRP A 74 4.11 -2.82 8.46
CA TRP A 74 4.69 -1.67 9.14
C TRP A 74 4.24 -0.31 8.58
N THR A 75 3.78 -0.24 7.32
CA THR A 75 3.34 1.03 6.73
C THR A 75 2.06 1.56 7.38
N THR A 76 1.26 0.71 8.05
CA THR A 76 0.05 1.16 8.78
C THR A 76 0.40 1.99 10.02
N GLY A 77 1.65 1.93 10.51
CA GLY A 77 2.13 2.80 11.59
C GLY A 77 2.56 4.19 11.14
N LEU A 78 2.81 4.40 9.83
CA LEU A 78 3.29 5.68 9.29
C LEU A 78 2.34 6.86 9.53
N PRO A 79 1.00 6.73 9.39
CA PRO A 79 0.08 7.84 9.67
C PRO A 79 0.31 8.47 11.05
N ALA A 80 0.34 7.64 12.11
CA ALA A 80 0.53 8.15 13.47
C ALA A 80 1.92 8.73 13.71
N ALA A 81 2.97 8.11 13.14
CA ALA A 81 4.34 8.60 13.26
C ALA A 81 4.52 9.96 12.58
N ALA A 82 3.97 10.12 11.37
CA ALA A 82 4.13 11.31 10.55
C ALA A 82 3.52 12.57 11.17
N GLU A 83 2.36 12.47 11.83
CA GLU A 83 1.69 13.63 12.44
C GLU A 83 2.52 14.29 13.55
N SER A 84 3.51 13.58 14.11
CA SER A 84 4.41 14.10 15.14
C SER A 84 5.75 14.64 14.62
N ASP A 85 6.04 14.49 13.32
CA ASP A 85 7.31 14.89 12.71
C ASP A 85 7.10 16.00 11.66
N PRO A 86 7.60 17.23 11.89
CA PRO A 86 7.50 18.31 10.91
C PRO A 86 8.31 18.07 9.62
N ASN A 87 9.16 17.04 9.58
CA ASN A 87 9.89 16.60 8.39
C ASN A 87 9.20 15.43 7.67
N ALA A 88 8.01 15.05 8.11
CA ALA A 88 7.18 14.04 7.46
C ALA A 88 6.03 14.68 6.66
N VAL A 89 5.73 14.12 5.48
CA VAL A 89 4.42 14.33 4.83
C VAL A 89 3.32 13.64 5.62
N HIS A 90 2.10 14.17 5.56
CA HIS A 90 0.91 13.46 6.06
C HIS A 90 0.75 12.14 5.31
N VAL A 91 0.46 11.05 6.01
CA VAL A 91 0.33 9.71 5.41
C VAL A 91 -1.05 9.14 5.71
N ARG A 92 -1.69 8.61 4.67
CA ARG A 92 -2.68 7.54 4.79
C ARG A 92 -2.06 6.26 4.25
N ALA A 93 -2.36 5.13 4.88
CA ALA A 93 -1.78 3.84 4.52
C ALA A 93 -2.86 2.75 4.47
N ALA A 94 -2.82 1.92 3.43
CA ALA A 94 -3.66 0.73 3.31
C ALA A 94 -3.01 -0.51 3.95
N GLY A 95 -1.68 -0.55 4.03
CA GLY A 95 -0.96 -1.76 4.43
C GLY A 95 -0.98 -2.83 3.33
N PRO A 96 -0.99 -4.14 3.68
CA PRO A 96 -1.08 -5.23 2.73
C PRO A 96 -2.33 -5.16 1.82
N LEU A 97 -2.19 -5.59 0.57
CA LEU A 97 -3.29 -5.63 -0.40
C LEU A 97 -4.06 -6.94 -0.31
N ILE A 98 -5.39 -6.89 -0.42
CA ILE A 98 -6.22 -8.08 -0.60
C ILE A 98 -6.13 -8.54 -2.06
N THR A 99 -5.92 -9.83 -2.33
CA THR A 99 -5.84 -10.34 -3.71
C THR A 99 -6.17 -11.82 -3.85
N HIS A 100 -6.67 -12.20 -5.02
CA HIS A 100 -6.80 -13.60 -5.47
C HIS A 100 -5.56 -14.10 -6.22
N ALA A 101 -4.58 -13.23 -6.47
CA ALA A 101 -3.42 -13.48 -7.32
C ALA A 101 -2.09 -13.28 -6.56
N THR A 102 -1.93 -13.97 -5.44
CA THR A 102 -0.78 -13.82 -4.53
C THR A 102 0.57 -14.08 -5.21
N ARG A 103 1.55 -13.19 -4.96
CA ARG A 103 2.96 -13.36 -5.37
C ARG A 103 3.81 -13.74 -4.15
N THR A 104 4.17 -15.01 -4.04
CA THR A 104 4.97 -15.53 -2.91
C THR A 104 6.34 -14.86 -2.77
N ALA A 105 6.91 -14.35 -3.87
CA ALA A 105 8.18 -13.62 -3.83
C ALA A 105 8.12 -12.31 -3.02
N LEU A 106 6.92 -11.76 -2.77
CA LEU A 106 6.67 -10.58 -1.94
C LEU A 106 6.07 -10.96 -0.56
N MET A 107 6.26 -12.22 -0.15
CA MET A 107 5.82 -12.75 1.14
C MET A 107 7.02 -13.46 1.80
N ALA A 108 7.89 -12.66 2.41
CA ALA A 108 9.15 -13.14 2.93
C ALA A 108 9.01 -13.83 4.30
N ASP A 109 8.30 -13.17 5.21
CA ASP A 109 8.07 -13.61 6.58
C ASP A 109 6.76 -12.98 7.11
N ASP A 110 6.51 -13.11 8.41
CA ASP A 110 5.34 -12.58 9.10
C ASP A 110 5.38 -11.05 9.32
N GLU A 111 6.50 -10.39 9.03
CA GLU A 111 6.62 -8.93 9.08
C GLU A 111 6.66 -8.29 7.68
N LEU A 112 7.10 -9.04 6.66
CA LEU A 112 7.36 -8.55 5.31
C LEU A 112 6.52 -9.33 4.28
N TYR A 113 5.23 -9.02 4.26
CA TYR A 113 4.32 -9.54 3.26
C TYR A 113 3.46 -8.42 2.66
N THR A 114 3.16 -8.54 1.37
CA THR A 114 2.39 -7.52 0.63
C THR A 114 0.93 -7.92 0.40
N PHE A 115 0.57 -9.20 0.59
CA PHE A 115 -0.73 -9.72 0.20
C PHE A 115 -1.48 -10.41 1.33
N LEU A 116 -2.79 -10.20 1.35
CA LEU A 116 -3.79 -10.92 2.13
C LEU A 116 -4.74 -11.66 1.17
N PRO A 117 -5.21 -12.86 1.52
CA PRO A 117 -6.00 -13.70 0.61
C PRO A 117 -7.45 -13.24 0.48
N MET A 118 -8.10 -13.63 -0.62
CA MET A 118 -9.55 -13.53 -0.84
C MET A 118 -10.08 -14.67 -1.73
N ASP A 119 -9.53 -15.89 -1.61
CA ASP A 119 -10.03 -17.02 -2.41
C ASP A 119 -11.37 -17.55 -1.88
N THR A 120 -11.69 -17.28 -0.61
CA THR A 120 -12.96 -17.66 0.03
C THR A 120 -13.62 -16.44 0.72
N PRO A 121 -14.96 -16.47 0.94
CA PRO A 121 -15.64 -15.44 1.73
C PRO A 121 -15.08 -15.29 3.14
N GLU A 122 -14.66 -16.38 3.77
CA GLU A 122 -14.06 -16.38 5.11
C GLU A 122 -12.69 -15.67 5.11
N GLU A 123 -11.88 -15.88 4.06
CA GLU A 123 -10.63 -15.16 3.88
C GLU A 123 -10.85 -13.67 3.63
N VAL A 124 -11.91 -13.29 2.91
CA VAL A 124 -12.28 -11.86 2.75
C VAL A 124 -12.50 -11.23 4.12
N SER A 125 -13.33 -11.83 4.97
CA SER A 125 -13.62 -11.27 6.29
C SER A 125 -12.40 -11.26 7.20
N ALA A 126 -11.59 -12.33 7.17
CA ALA A 126 -10.34 -12.38 7.94
C ALA A 126 -9.34 -11.31 7.49
N SER A 127 -9.23 -11.07 6.18
CA SER A 127 -8.34 -10.06 5.60
C SER A 127 -8.78 -8.65 5.96
N VAL A 128 -10.06 -8.32 5.86
CA VAL A 128 -10.59 -7.00 6.27
C VAL A 128 -10.39 -6.79 7.77
N ALA A 129 -10.74 -7.78 8.61
CA ALA A 129 -10.53 -7.70 10.06
C ALA A 129 -9.05 -7.47 10.42
N LYS A 130 -8.13 -8.13 9.72
CA LYS A 130 -6.69 -7.97 9.92
C LYS A 130 -6.20 -6.57 9.54
N LEU A 131 -6.72 -5.98 8.47
CA LEU A 131 -6.42 -4.58 8.11
C LEU A 131 -6.94 -3.60 9.18
N THR A 132 -8.15 -3.82 9.69
CA THR A 132 -8.70 -3.02 10.79
C THR A 132 -7.86 -3.13 12.05
N GLU A 133 -7.43 -4.34 12.44
CA GLU A 133 -6.56 -4.57 13.61
C GLU A 133 -5.22 -3.84 13.48
N MET A 134 -4.65 -3.78 12.27
CA MET A 134 -3.40 -3.08 11.98
C MET A 134 -3.51 -1.55 11.96
N GLY A 135 -4.72 -1.00 12.03
CA GLY A 135 -4.93 0.44 11.90
C GLY A 135 -4.80 0.94 10.46
N SER A 136 -5.04 0.08 9.47
CA SER A 136 -5.14 0.53 8.08
C SER A 136 -6.21 1.61 7.92
N THR A 137 -5.99 2.53 6.99
CA THR A 137 -6.95 3.60 6.67
C THR A 137 -7.80 3.28 5.42
N ALA A 138 -7.49 2.17 4.74
CA ALA A 138 -8.19 1.68 3.56
C ALA A 138 -7.97 0.17 3.38
N ALA A 139 -8.91 -0.45 2.67
CA ALA A 139 -8.73 -1.77 2.07
C ALA A 139 -8.41 -1.60 0.58
N LYS A 140 -7.20 -2.00 0.17
CA LYS A 140 -6.82 -2.05 -1.25
C LYS A 140 -6.99 -3.47 -1.78
N VAL A 141 -7.75 -3.62 -2.86
CA VAL A 141 -7.83 -4.89 -3.60
C VAL A 141 -6.95 -4.84 -4.85
N TRP A 142 -6.00 -5.76 -4.96
CA TRP A 142 -5.26 -6.01 -6.21
C TRP A 142 -6.05 -6.99 -7.08
N TYR A 143 -7.02 -6.44 -7.82
CA TYR A 143 -7.97 -7.21 -8.61
C TYR A 143 -7.49 -7.37 -10.05
N LEU A 144 -6.69 -8.43 -10.28
CA LEU A 144 -6.29 -8.81 -11.63
C LEU A 144 -7.44 -9.46 -12.39
N ARG A 145 -7.40 -9.42 -13.72
CA ARG A 145 -8.40 -10.05 -14.59
C ARG A 145 -8.59 -11.53 -14.18
N PRO A 146 -9.77 -11.90 -13.65
CA PRO A 146 -10.02 -13.27 -13.23
C PRO A 146 -10.18 -14.19 -14.46
N PRO A 147 -9.86 -15.49 -14.32
CA PRO A 147 -10.32 -16.51 -15.26
C PRO A 147 -11.84 -16.45 -15.44
N ALA A 148 -12.34 -16.76 -16.65
CA ALA A 148 -13.74 -16.57 -17.00
C ALA A 148 -14.70 -17.36 -16.07
N GLU A 149 -14.29 -18.56 -15.71
CA GLU A 149 -15.01 -19.48 -14.83
C GLU A 149 -15.06 -19.02 -13.37
N ARG A 150 -14.07 -18.23 -12.91
CA ARG A 150 -14.01 -17.66 -11.56
C ARG A 150 -14.50 -16.22 -11.48
N ARG A 151 -14.84 -15.58 -12.60
CA ARG A 151 -15.18 -14.15 -12.63
C ARG A 151 -16.33 -13.81 -11.68
N LYS A 152 -17.43 -14.54 -11.77
CA LYS A 152 -18.63 -14.26 -10.97
C LYS A 152 -18.33 -14.31 -9.47
N GLU A 153 -17.69 -15.38 -9.01
CA GLU A 153 -17.37 -15.54 -7.58
C GLU A 153 -16.33 -14.51 -7.09
N LEU A 154 -15.36 -14.12 -7.92
CA LEU A 154 -14.37 -13.10 -7.55
C LEU A 154 -14.97 -11.69 -7.54
N ASP A 155 -15.93 -11.39 -8.43
CA ASP A 155 -16.68 -10.14 -8.42
C ASP A 155 -17.58 -10.05 -7.17
N GLU A 156 -18.18 -11.16 -6.74
CA GLU A 156 -18.94 -11.27 -5.49
C GLU A 156 -18.04 -11.05 -4.26
N ARG A 157 -16.83 -11.63 -4.25
CA ARG A 157 -15.84 -11.40 -3.17
C ARG A 157 -15.33 -9.96 -3.15
N LEU A 158 -15.12 -9.33 -4.31
CA LEU A 158 -14.77 -7.90 -4.37
C LEU A 158 -15.87 -7.01 -3.77
N GLN A 159 -17.14 -7.32 -4.04
CA GLN A 159 -18.27 -6.63 -3.42
C GLN A 159 -18.27 -6.83 -1.90
N GLN A 160 -18.05 -8.06 -1.42
CA GLN A 160 -17.94 -8.36 0.00
C GLN A 160 -16.81 -7.54 0.67
N VAL A 161 -15.62 -7.44 0.06
CA VAL A 161 -14.54 -6.58 0.57
C VAL A 161 -15.02 -5.14 0.71
N GLY A 162 -15.75 -4.61 -0.28
CA GLY A 162 -16.26 -3.25 -0.24
C GLY A 162 -17.29 -3.00 0.87
N GLU A 163 -18.22 -3.95 1.06
CA GLU A 163 -19.22 -3.89 2.14
C GLU A 163 -18.57 -3.94 3.52
N GLU A 164 -17.67 -4.89 3.75
CA GLU A 164 -16.99 -5.06 5.04
C GLU A 164 -16.01 -3.92 5.33
N ALA A 165 -15.26 -3.45 4.33
CA ALA A 165 -14.40 -2.27 4.48
C ALA A 165 -15.21 -1.03 4.86
N GLY A 166 -16.34 -0.80 4.18
CA GLY A 166 -17.25 0.30 4.50
C GLY A 166 -17.83 0.20 5.91
N ALA A 167 -18.24 -1.00 6.34
CA ALA A 167 -18.72 -1.24 7.71
C ALA A 167 -17.64 -1.01 8.78
N ALA A 168 -16.37 -1.27 8.44
CA ALA A 168 -15.21 -1.02 9.30
C ALA A 168 -14.67 0.41 9.22
N GLY A 169 -15.25 1.29 8.40
CA GLY A 169 -14.80 2.67 8.21
C GLY A 169 -13.51 2.80 7.38
N LEU A 170 -13.16 1.78 6.60
CA LEU A 170 -12.03 1.78 5.69
C LEU A 170 -12.46 2.27 4.30
N ASP A 171 -11.66 3.14 3.68
CA ASP A 171 -11.86 3.48 2.26
C ASP A 171 -11.58 2.25 1.37
N LEU A 172 -12.35 2.06 0.31
CA LEU A 172 -12.11 1.00 -0.68
C LEU A 172 -11.29 1.55 -1.84
N ILE A 173 -10.18 0.86 -2.16
CA ILE A 173 -9.38 1.15 -3.35
C ILE A 173 -9.24 -0.13 -4.17
N VAL A 174 -9.40 -0.04 -5.49
CA VAL A 174 -9.26 -1.21 -6.37
C VAL A 174 -8.17 -0.93 -7.40
N HIS A 175 -7.27 -1.88 -7.62
CA HIS A 175 -6.46 -1.91 -8.84
C HIS A 175 -7.21 -2.75 -9.86
N ALA A 176 -7.58 -2.14 -10.98
CA ALA A 176 -8.23 -2.82 -12.09
C ALA A 176 -7.43 -2.59 -13.37
N THR A 177 -7.16 -3.65 -14.12
CA THR A 177 -6.45 -3.59 -15.40
C THR A 177 -7.36 -3.17 -16.56
N SER A 178 -8.67 -3.08 -16.32
CA SER A 178 -9.72 -2.61 -17.24
C SER A 178 -10.96 -2.23 -16.43
N LEU A 179 -11.65 -1.17 -16.82
CA LEU A 179 -12.97 -0.78 -16.31
C LEU A 179 -14.09 -1.40 -17.15
#